data_AF-Q9V1D3-F1
#
_entry.id   AF-Q9V1D3-F1
#
_cell.length_a   1.000
_cell.length_b   1.000
_cell.length_c   1.000
_cell.angle_alpha   90.00
_cell.angle_beta   90.00
_cell.angle_gamma   90.00
#
_symmetry.space_group_name_H-M   'P 1'
#
loop_
_entity.id
_entity.type
_entity.pdbx_description
1 polymer ?
#
loop_
_entity_poly.entity_id
_entity_poly.type
_entity_poly.pdbx_seq_one_letter_code
_entity_poly.pdbx_strand_id
1 'polypeptide(L)'
;MIPILTFLLIVLISAIIVRIGAVALEMTGLSKDVAAFQAQSAFSGVGFTTSESEYVVSHPVRRKIIRILMLLGSAGITSAIATLVLSFVGTTKEEASSRIVVLLIGIISLYIFFRSKFIERLMRRAIRRILSRLAPSLRIIDYSQLLGITKGYSIVQIKVKKRSWLADKTLRELQLDKEGVLVLGIYRNVEGKKVYLGAPHGDTKILPGDELILYGPEQVLMSLSKRLKGAKGEREHIEAMEMAKARRMQEEREAGIGV
;
A
#
# COMPACT_ATOMS: atom_id res chain seq x y z
N MET A 1 -25.48 35.95 10.66
CA MET A 1 -24.20 35.51 11.28
C MET A 1 -24.00 34.00 11.24
N ILE A 2 -25.01 33.19 11.60
CA ILE A 2 -24.90 31.70 11.60
C ILE A 2 -24.34 31.13 10.28
N PRO A 3 -24.82 31.50 9.07
CA PRO A 3 -24.24 30.95 7.84
C PRO A 3 -22.74 31.21 7.69
N ILE A 4 -22.23 32.38 8.08
CA ILE A 4 -20.79 32.69 8.00
C ILE A 4 -20.00 31.81 8.95
N LEU A 5 -20.47 31.63 10.17
CA LEU A 5 -19.82 30.77 11.15
C LEU A 5 -19.80 29.32 10.66
N THR A 6 -20.90 28.85 10.07
CA THR A 6 -20.98 27.53 9.44
C THR A 6 -20.01 27.42 8.25
N PHE A 7 -19.91 28.44 7.39
CA PHE A 7 -18.95 28.48 6.29
C PHE A 7 -17.50 28.39 6.79
N LEU A 8 -17.13 29.21 7.78
CA LEU A 8 -15.79 29.19 8.38
C LEU A 8 -15.49 27.84 9.03
N LEU A 9 -16.49 27.21 9.67
CA LEU A 9 -16.37 25.87 10.24
C LEU A 9 -16.15 24.80 9.15
N ILE A 10 -16.89 24.86 8.05
CA ILE A 10 -16.70 23.94 6.91
C ILE A 10 -15.29 24.10 6.34
N VAL A 11 -14.80 25.33 6.16
CA VAL A 11 -13.43 25.59 5.68
C VAL A 11 -12.39 25.04 6.65
N LEU A 12 -12.58 25.27 7.96
CA LEU A 12 -11.70 24.73 9.01
C LEU A 12 -11.64 23.20 8.97
N ILE A 13 -12.79 22.52 8.95
CA ILE A 13 -12.88 21.06 8.90
C ILE A 13 -12.25 20.54 7.61
N SER A 14 -12.54 21.17 6.47
CA SER A 14 -11.99 20.81 5.16
C SER A 14 -10.46 20.85 5.16
N ALA A 15 -9.87 21.91 5.68
CA ALA A 15 -8.43 22.04 5.81
C ALA A 15 -7.81 21.00 6.77
N ILE A 16 -8.51 20.64 7.86
CA ILE A 16 -8.09 19.55 8.76
C ILE A 16 -8.13 18.19 8.03
N ILE A 17 -9.19 17.91 7.27
CA ILE A 17 -9.31 16.66 6.48
C ILE A 17 -8.15 16.53 5.49
N VAL A 18 -7.81 17.60 4.76
CA VAL A 18 -6.66 17.61 3.84
C VAL A 18 -5.36 17.30 4.58
N ARG A 19 -5.13 17.90 5.76
CA ARG A 19 -3.94 17.62 6.58
C ARG A 19 -3.90 16.18 7.08
N ILE A 20 -5.04 15.62 7.48
CA ILE A 20 -5.14 14.20 7.86
C ILE A 20 -4.77 13.31 6.68
N GLY A 21 -5.33 13.57 5.50
CA GLY A 21 -5.02 12.87 4.26
C GLY A 21 -3.52 12.89 3.93
N ALA A 22 -2.89 14.06 4.04
CA ALA A 22 -1.46 14.22 3.77
C ALA A 22 -0.59 13.38 4.72
N VAL A 23 -0.90 13.40 6.03
CA VAL A 23 -0.18 12.59 7.02
C VAL A 23 -0.45 11.09 6.80
N ALA A 24 -1.68 10.71 6.45
CA ALA A 24 -2.03 9.33 6.15
C ALA A 24 -1.25 8.79 4.95
N LEU A 25 -1.16 9.58 3.87
CA LEU A 25 -0.39 9.25 2.67
C LEU A 25 1.12 9.18 2.95
N GLU A 26 1.68 10.12 3.73
CA GLU A 26 3.08 10.07 4.17
C GLU A 26 3.37 8.79 4.99
N MET A 27 2.44 8.36 5.86
CA MET A 27 2.59 7.12 6.63
C MET A 27 2.63 5.86 5.75
N THR A 28 2.17 5.94 4.49
CA THR A 28 2.32 4.85 3.49
C THR A 28 3.64 4.90 2.72
N GLY A 29 4.56 5.82 3.06
CA GLY A 29 5.90 5.91 2.45
C GLY A 29 6.06 6.99 1.38
N LEU A 30 5.07 7.86 1.17
CA LEU A 30 5.23 9.02 0.27
C LEU A 30 6.05 10.13 0.94
N SER A 31 6.81 10.88 0.14
CA SER A 31 7.51 12.07 0.64
C SER A 31 6.51 13.12 1.13
N LYS A 32 6.93 13.97 2.07
CA LYS A 32 6.07 14.98 2.69
C LYS A 32 5.38 15.88 1.65
N ASP A 33 6.13 16.32 0.64
CA ASP A 33 5.64 17.27 -0.36
C ASP A 33 4.68 16.60 -1.35
N VAL A 34 5.00 15.38 -1.79
CA VAL A 34 4.11 14.57 -2.66
C VAL A 34 2.81 14.25 -1.93
N ALA A 35 2.88 13.79 -0.68
CA ALA A 35 1.69 13.47 0.11
C ALA A 35 0.79 14.69 0.37
N ALA A 36 1.40 15.86 0.62
CA ALA A 36 0.65 17.11 0.81
C ALA A 36 -0.05 17.55 -0.47
N PHE A 37 0.67 17.56 -1.59
CA PHE A 37 0.11 17.88 -2.90
C PHE A 37 -1.00 16.90 -3.29
N GLN A 38 -0.78 15.60 -3.11
CA GLN A 38 -1.75 14.57 -3.41
C GLN A 38 -3.02 14.68 -2.56
N ALA A 39 -2.90 14.92 -1.26
CA ALA A 39 -4.08 15.12 -0.41
C ALA A 39 -4.88 16.36 -0.82
N GLN A 40 -4.21 17.46 -1.15
CA GLN A 40 -4.86 18.70 -1.57
C GLN A 40 -5.59 18.56 -2.90
N SER A 41 -4.94 17.97 -3.89
CA SER A 41 -5.54 17.78 -5.21
C SER A 41 -6.72 16.81 -5.17
N ALA A 42 -6.57 15.68 -4.46
CA ALA A 42 -7.65 14.72 -4.29
C ALA A 42 -8.88 15.34 -3.62
N PHE A 43 -8.67 16.15 -2.58
CA PHE A 43 -9.76 16.88 -1.92
C PHE A 43 -10.38 17.95 -2.83
N SER A 44 -9.57 18.64 -3.62
CA SER A 44 -10.08 19.68 -4.53
C SER A 44 -10.74 19.10 -5.79
N GLY A 45 -10.68 17.78 -6.00
CA GLY A 45 -11.21 17.11 -7.18
C GLY A 45 -10.37 17.33 -8.44
N VAL A 46 -9.16 17.87 -8.30
CA VAL A 46 -8.23 18.04 -9.43
C VAL A 46 -7.36 16.80 -9.59
N GLY A 47 -7.06 16.44 -10.84
CA GLY A 47 -6.27 15.26 -11.17
C GLY A 47 -4.77 15.41 -10.85
N PHE A 48 -4.03 14.34 -11.15
CA PHE A 48 -2.56 14.28 -11.09
C PHE A 48 -2.01 13.97 -12.48
N THR A 49 -0.69 14.08 -12.63
CA THR A 49 -0.01 13.45 -13.78
C THR A 49 -0.18 11.93 -13.72
N THR A 50 -0.07 11.26 -14.87
CA THR A 50 -0.24 9.80 -14.98
C THR A 50 0.77 9.03 -14.12
N SER A 51 2.04 9.44 -14.12
CA SER A 51 3.09 8.83 -13.30
C SER A 51 2.81 8.94 -11.79
N GLU A 52 2.31 10.09 -11.32
CA GLU A 52 1.91 10.27 -9.92
C GLU A 52 0.68 9.44 -9.55
N SER A 53 -0.26 9.27 -10.49
CA SER A 53 -1.45 8.44 -10.30
C SER A 53 -1.10 6.96 -10.12
N GLU A 54 -0.10 6.44 -10.84
CA GLU A 54 0.37 5.05 -10.69
C GLU A 54 0.88 4.74 -9.28
N TYR A 55 1.60 5.68 -8.66
CA TYR A 55 2.11 5.53 -7.29
C TYR A 55 1.02 5.46 -6.22
N VAL A 56 -0.12 6.12 -6.45
CA VAL A 56 -1.25 6.08 -5.52
C VAL A 56 -2.09 4.83 -5.76
N VAL A 57 -2.37 4.53 -7.03
CA VAL A 57 -3.29 3.48 -7.43
C VAL A 57 -2.67 2.11 -7.13
N SER A 58 -1.35 1.93 -7.26
CA SER A 58 -0.66 0.67 -6.95
C SER A 58 -0.85 0.19 -5.51
N HIS A 59 -1.11 1.08 -4.55
CA HIS A 59 -1.25 0.73 -3.14
C HIS A 59 -2.72 0.80 -2.66
N PRO A 60 -3.32 -0.31 -2.17
CA PRO A 60 -4.75 -0.37 -1.83
C PRO A 60 -5.17 0.65 -0.76
N VAL A 61 -4.27 0.93 0.19
CA VAL A 61 -4.52 1.92 1.26
C VAL A 61 -4.50 3.35 0.74
N ARG A 62 -3.54 3.72 -0.12
CA ARG A 62 -3.46 5.06 -0.72
C ARG A 62 -4.71 5.34 -1.54
N ARG A 63 -5.13 4.36 -2.35
CA ARG A 63 -6.38 4.40 -3.10
C ARG A 63 -7.61 4.63 -2.21
N LYS A 64 -7.68 3.97 -1.04
CA LYS A 64 -8.80 4.18 -0.09
C LYS A 64 -8.78 5.59 0.51
N ILE A 65 -7.60 6.09 0.90
CA ILE A 65 -7.44 7.47 1.42
C ILE A 65 -7.92 8.47 0.37
N ILE A 66 -7.41 8.37 -0.86
CA ILE A 66 -7.74 9.28 -1.96
C ILE A 66 -9.24 9.25 -2.27
N ARG A 67 -9.87 8.06 -2.31
CA ARG A 67 -11.32 7.94 -2.54
C ARG A 67 -12.15 8.68 -1.49
N ILE A 68 -11.76 8.57 -0.22
CA ILE A 68 -12.42 9.28 0.88
C ILE A 68 -12.20 10.79 0.76
N LEU A 69 -10.97 11.23 0.43
CA LEU A 69 -10.67 12.65 0.24
C LEU A 69 -11.49 13.27 -0.89
N MET A 70 -11.63 12.58 -2.02
CA MET A 70 -12.46 13.04 -3.15
C MET A 70 -13.93 13.18 -2.75
N LEU A 71 -14.48 12.21 -2.02
CA LEU A 71 -15.87 12.23 -1.56
C LEU A 71 -16.12 13.36 -0.56
N LEU A 72 -15.24 13.52 0.43
CA LEU A 72 -15.35 14.59 1.42
C LEU A 72 -15.10 15.97 0.80
N GLY A 73 -14.22 16.04 -0.20
CA GLY A 73 -13.91 17.22 -0.97
C GLY A 73 -15.10 17.77 -1.74
N SER A 74 -15.74 16.93 -2.54
CA SER A 74 -16.92 17.35 -3.32
C SER A 74 -18.09 17.77 -2.42
N ALA A 75 -18.35 17.02 -1.34
CA ALA A 75 -19.36 17.38 -0.34
C ALA A 75 -19.01 18.70 0.36
N GLY A 76 -17.77 18.85 0.83
CA GLY A 76 -17.30 20.02 1.57
C GLY A 76 -17.35 21.30 0.74
N ILE A 77 -16.87 21.27 -0.51
CA ILE A 77 -16.91 22.42 -1.42
C ILE A 77 -18.36 22.81 -1.71
N THR A 78 -19.22 21.83 -2.01
CA THR A 78 -20.65 22.09 -2.28
C THR A 78 -21.35 22.73 -1.07
N SER A 79 -21.14 22.18 0.14
CA SER A 79 -21.70 22.74 1.37
C SER A 79 -21.16 24.13 1.68
N ALA A 80 -19.88 24.38 1.44
CA ALA A 80 -19.27 25.71 1.65
C ALA A 80 -19.91 26.75 0.72
N ILE A 81 -20.03 26.44 -0.58
CA ILE A 81 -20.66 27.35 -1.56
C ILE A 81 -22.12 27.63 -1.16
N ALA A 82 -22.90 26.59 -0.88
CA ALA A 82 -24.31 26.74 -0.49
C ALA A 82 -24.47 27.64 0.75
N THR A 83 -23.64 27.41 1.76
CA THR A 83 -23.66 28.18 3.01
C THR A 83 -23.22 29.63 2.79
N LEU A 84 -22.22 29.86 1.94
CA LEU A 84 -21.75 31.19 1.59
C LEU A 84 -22.82 31.98 0.85
N VAL A 85 -23.48 31.39 -0.15
CA VAL A 85 -24.59 32.02 -0.87
C VAL A 85 -25.73 32.37 0.10
N LEU A 86 -26.14 31.42 0.94
CA LEU A 86 -27.19 31.62 1.94
C LEU A 86 -26.85 32.74 2.94
N SER A 87 -25.56 33.02 3.15
CA SER A 87 -25.11 34.13 3.98
C SER A 87 -25.44 35.51 3.43
N PHE A 88 -25.80 35.65 2.16
CA PHE A 88 -26.08 36.95 1.53
C PHE A 88 -27.48 37.05 0.93
N VAL A 89 -28.23 35.95 0.88
CA VAL A 89 -29.63 35.96 0.43
C VAL A 89 -30.50 36.71 1.45
N GLY A 90 -31.28 37.69 0.98
CA GLY A 90 -32.27 38.41 1.79
C GLY A 90 -31.68 39.38 2.81
N THR A 91 -30.41 39.79 2.68
CA THR A 91 -29.74 40.66 3.66
C THR A 91 -29.79 42.14 3.30
N THR A 92 -29.95 43.00 4.31
CA THR A 92 -29.81 44.46 4.14
C THR A 92 -28.34 44.87 3.91
N LYS A 93 -28.11 46.11 3.44
CA LYS A 93 -26.74 46.62 3.19
C LYS A 93 -25.88 46.65 4.46
N GLU A 94 -26.47 47.03 5.58
CA GLU A 94 -25.79 47.11 6.88
C GLU A 94 -25.41 45.72 7.39
N GLU A 95 -26.32 44.75 7.26
CA GLU A 95 -26.02 43.35 7.59
C GLU A 95 -24.96 42.75 6.66
N ALA A 96 -25.03 43.03 5.36
CA ALA A 96 -24.04 42.55 4.40
C ALA A 96 -22.63 43.08 4.73
N SER A 97 -22.52 44.35 5.12
CA SER A 97 -21.24 44.96 5.53
C SER A 97 -20.64 44.27 6.76
N SER A 98 -21.42 44.11 7.82
CA SER A 98 -20.94 43.40 9.03
C SER A 98 -20.57 41.94 8.74
N ARG A 99 -21.33 41.27 7.87
CA ARG A 99 -21.06 39.91 7.39
C ARG A 99 -19.72 39.81 6.65
N ILE A 100 -19.42 40.74 5.75
CA ILE A 100 -18.15 40.78 5.01
C ILE A 100 -16.97 40.97 5.96
N VAL A 101 -17.08 41.87 6.95
CA VAL A 101 -16.02 42.10 7.94
C VAL A 101 -15.72 40.82 8.73
N VAL A 102 -16.75 40.14 9.25
CA VAL A 102 -16.58 38.88 9.99
C VAL A 102 -15.98 37.80 9.10
N LEU A 103 -16.41 37.70 7.85
CA LEU A 103 -15.87 36.73 6.89
C LEU A 103 -14.37 36.97 6.63
N LEU A 104 -13.97 38.22 6.39
CA LEU A 104 -12.56 38.57 6.16
C LEU A 104 -11.69 38.27 7.39
N ILE A 105 -12.13 38.68 8.57
CA ILE A 105 -11.42 38.38 9.83
C ILE A 105 -11.31 36.87 10.03
N GLY A 106 -12.39 36.13 9.76
CA GLY A 106 -12.42 34.67 9.87
C GLY A 106 -11.43 33.98 8.93
N ILE A 107 -11.41 34.37 7.64
CA ILE A 107 -10.49 33.81 6.65
C ILE A 107 -9.03 34.14 7.00
N ILE A 108 -8.73 35.38 7.39
CA ILE A 108 -7.38 35.79 7.82
C ILE A 108 -6.95 34.99 9.04
N SER A 109 -7.84 34.82 10.01
CA SER A 109 -7.57 34.04 11.24
C SER A 109 -7.26 32.57 10.89
N LEU A 110 -8.04 31.95 10.00
CA LEU A 110 -7.77 30.59 9.52
C LEU A 110 -6.45 30.50 8.76
N TYR A 111 -6.15 31.46 7.90
CA TYR A 111 -4.88 31.50 7.16
C TYR A 111 -3.67 31.54 8.11
N ILE A 112 -3.69 32.42 9.11
CA ILE A 112 -2.63 32.54 10.12
C ILE A 112 -2.53 31.23 10.93
N PHE A 113 -3.67 30.67 11.33
CA PHE A 113 -3.75 29.40 12.07
C PHE A 113 -3.06 28.27 11.30
N PHE A 114 -3.39 28.08 10.02
CA PHE A 114 -2.84 26.99 9.20
C PHE A 114 -1.39 27.21 8.74
N ARG A 115 -0.88 28.45 8.77
CA ARG A 115 0.52 28.78 8.44
C ARG A 115 1.46 28.65 9.64
N SER A 116 0.93 28.61 10.86
CA SER A 116 1.75 28.53 12.08
C SER A 116 2.51 27.20 12.18
N LYS A 117 3.85 27.27 12.24
CA LYS A 117 4.74 26.12 12.46
C LYS A 117 4.49 25.39 13.78
N PHE A 118 3.96 26.09 14.78
CA PHE A 118 3.60 25.47 16.06
C PHE A 118 2.38 24.57 15.89
N ILE A 119 1.33 25.11 15.27
CA ILE A 119 0.09 24.39 14.99
C ILE A 119 0.35 23.22 14.06
N GLU A 120 1.15 23.40 13.00
CA GLU A 120 1.53 22.30 12.09
C GLU A 120 2.17 21.12 12.86
N ARG A 121 3.13 21.41 13.75
CA ARG A 121 3.82 20.38 14.54
C ARG A 121 2.88 19.69 15.53
N LEU A 122 1.97 20.43 16.15
CA LEU A 122 0.99 19.89 17.08
C LEU A 122 -0.03 19.00 16.35
N MET A 123 -0.61 19.50 15.26
CA MET A 123 -1.53 18.75 14.40
C MET A 123 -0.88 17.48 13.87
N ARG A 124 0.34 17.55 13.32
CA ARG A 124 1.06 16.35 12.85
C ARG A 124 1.21 15.30 13.94
N ARG A 125 1.61 15.71 15.15
CA ARG A 125 1.74 14.77 16.28
C ARG A 125 0.40 14.17 16.69
N ALA A 126 -0.64 15.00 16.78
CA ALA A 126 -1.98 14.54 17.14
C ALA A 126 -2.54 13.57 16.08
N ILE A 127 -2.48 13.94 14.81
CA ILE A 127 -2.93 13.11 13.68
C ILE A 127 -2.17 11.79 13.67
N ARG A 128 -0.83 11.80 13.73
CA ARG A 128 -0.04 10.56 13.76
C ARG A 128 -0.44 9.64 14.92
N ARG A 129 -0.63 10.19 16.13
CA ARG A 129 -1.07 9.41 17.29
C ARG A 129 -2.45 8.80 17.07
N ILE A 130 -3.43 9.61 16.66
CA ILE A 130 -4.81 9.16 16.42
C ILE A 130 -4.83 8.08 15.34
N LEU A 131 -4.16 8.32 14.22
CA LEU A 131 -4.14 7.42 13.08
C LEU A 131 -3.40 6.11 13.39
N SER A 132 -2.32 6.17 14.18
CA SER A 132 -1.63 4.97 14.65
C SER A 132 -2.48 4.07 15.56
N ARG A 133 -3.46 4.66 16.26
CA ARG A 133 -4.39 3.92 17.14
C ARG A 133 -5.63 3.43 16.38
N LEU A 134 -6.21 4.27 15.54
CA LEU A 134 -7.49 4.01 14.86
C LEU A 134 -7.35 3.29 13.52
N ALA A 135 -6.19 3.38 12.86
CA ALA A 135 -5.95 2.75 11.57
C ALA A 135 -4.58 2.04 11.51
N PRO A 136 -4.40 0.93 12.26
CA PRO A 136 -3.16 0.14 12.26
C PRO A 136 -2.79 -0.38 10.86
N SER A 137 -3.80 -0.61 10.01
CA SER A 137 -3.65 -1.05 8.62
C SER A 137 -3.02 -0.01 7.68
N LEU A 138 -2.76 1.23 8.14
CA LEU A 138 -1.91 2.18 7.40
C LEU A 138 -0.44 1.77 7.40
N ARG A 139 -0.03 0.89 8.32
CA ARG A 139 1.27 0.19 8.30
C ARG A 139 1.20 -1.07 7.44
N ILE A 140 0.52 -1.04 6.30
CA ILE A 140 0.81 -2.06 5.30
C ILE A 140 2.20 -1.73 4.78
N ILE A 141 3.19 -2.39 5.40
CA ILE A 141 4.51 -2.59 4.82
C ILE A 141 4.24 -3.11 3.42
N ASP A 142 4.77 -2.44 2.40
CA ASP A 142 4.62 -2.91 1.03
C ASP A 142 5.41 -4.21 0.88
N TYR A 143 4.77 -5.32 1.24
CA TYR A 143 5.34 -6.66 1.13
C TYR A 143 5.81 -6.93 -0.31
N SER A 144 5.18 -6.29 -1.30
CA SER A 144 5.58 -6.35 -2.71
C SER A 144 6.97 -5.78 -2.94
N GLN A 145 7.33 -4.69 -2.27
CA GLN A 145 8.66 -4.08 -2.38
C GLN A 145 9.70 -4.85 -1.56
N LEU A 146 9.36 -5.31 -0.35
CA LEU A 146 10.26 -6.10 0.50
C LEU A 146 10.61 -7.46 -0.12
N LEU A 147 9.68 -8.05 -0.89
CA LEU A 147 9.84 -9.35 -1.53
C LEU A 147 10.21 -9.22 -3.01
N GLY A 148 10.65 -8.04 -3.46
CA GLY A 148 11.12 -7.85 -4.84
C GLY A 148 10.09 -8.23 -5.91
N ILE A 149 8.79 -8.12 -5.63
CA ILE A 149 7.73 -8.55 -6.57
C ILE A 149 7.78 -7.74 -7.86
N THR A 150 8.06 -6.44 -7.76
CA THR A 150 8.28 -5.56 -8.92
C THR A 150 9.53 -5.91 -9.74
N LYS A 151 10.41 -6.78 -9.23
CA LYS A 151 11.61 -7.29 -9.90
C LYS A 151 11.45 -8.73 -10.41
N GLY A 152 10.21 -9.23 -10.52
CA GLY A 152 9.92 -10.55 -11.08
C GLY A 152 10.00 -11.72 -10.10
N TYR A 153 10.14 -11.44 -8.80
CA TYR A 153 9.98 -12.43 -7.73
C TYR A 153 8.51 -12.52 -7.30
N SER A 154 8.11 -13.64 -6.70
CA SER A 154 6.73 -13.82 -6.23
C SER A 154 6.69 -14.81 -5.07
N ILE A 155 5.58 -14.78 -4.32
CA ILE A 155 5.23 -15.83 -3.37
C ILE A 155 4.02 -16.58 -3.91
N VAL A 156 4.14 -17.89 -4.07
CA VAL A 156 3.02 -18.74 -4.51
C VAL A 156 2.77 -19.86 -3.51
N GLN A 157 1.52 -20.33 -3.50
CA GLN A 157 1.15 -21.54 -2.80
C GLN A 157 0.93 -22.67 -3.82
N ILE A 158 1.69 -23.77 -3.71
CA ILE A 158 1.58 -24.93 -4.59
C ILE A 158 1.06 -26.13 -3.82
N LYS A 159 -0.07 -26.69 -4.27
CA LYS A 159 -0.59 -27.96 -3.76
C LYS A 159 0.11 -29.14 -4.42
N VAL A 160 0.75 -29.98 -3.61
CA VAL A 160 1.52 -31.14 -4.07
C VAL A 160 0.57 -32.26 -4.50
N LYS A 161 0.51 -32.52 -5.80
CA LYS A 161 -0.26 -33.66 -6.36
C LYS A 161 0.60 -34.93 -6.31
N LYS A 162 -0.04 -36.11 -6.27
CA LYS A 162 0.68 -37.41 -6.31
C LYS A 162 1.64 -37.55 -7.51
N ARG A 163 1.30 -36.96 -8.66
CA ARG A 163 2.12 -36.96 -9.89
C ARG A 163 3.11 -35.79 -9.98
N SER A 164 3.13 -34.89 -9.00
CA SER A 164 4.05 -33.75 -8.98
C SER A 164 5.48 -34.24 -8.76
N TRP A 165 6.43 -33.61 -9.45
CA TRP A 165 7.86 -33.87 -9.25
C TRP A 165 8.32 -33.66 -7.81
N LEU A 166 7.66 -32.77 -7.06
CA LEU A 166 7.94 -32.45 -5.65
C LEU A 166 7.57 -33.57 -4.68
N ALA A 167 6.67 -34.48 -5.06
CA ALA A 167 6.09 -35.43 -4.14
C ALA A 167 7.07 -36.55 -3.76
N ASP A 168 7.06 -36.92 -2.48
CA ASP A 168 7.81 -38.03 -1.88
C ASP A 168 9.34 -37.84 -1.84
N LYS A 169 9.81 -36.60 -2.00
CA LYS A 169 11.22 -36.20 -1.92
C LYS A 169 11.50 -35.30 -0.72
N THR A 170 12.72 -35.29 -0.23
CA THR A 170 13.18 -34.32 0.78
C THR A 170 13.56 -33.00 0.13
N LEU A 171 13.53 -31.90 0.90
CA LEU A 171 13.99 -30.60 0.40
C LEU A 171 15.47 -30.63 -0.05
N ARG A 172 16.30 -31.42 0.65
CA ARG A 172 17.70 -31.67 0.30
C ARG A 172 17.85 -32.35 -1.06
N GLU A 173 16.98 -33.31 -1.38
CA GLU A 173 16.96 -33.99 -2.69
C GLU A 173 16.47 -33.08 -3.81
N LEU A 174 15.54 -32.17 -3.53
CA LEU A 174 14.93 -31.29 -4.53
C LEU A 174 15.84 -30.12 -4.91
N GLN A 175 16.74 -29.69 -4.03
CA GLN A 175 17.71 -28.61 -4.28
C GLN A 175 17.06 -27.33 -4.86
N LEU A 176 15.88 -26.97 -4.35
CA LEU A 176 15.09 -25.84 -4.87
C LEU A 176 15.84 -24.51 -4.74
N ASP A 177 16.72 -24.39 -3.76
CA ASP A 177 17.60 -23.24 -3.57
C ASP A 177 18.52 -23.01 -4.79
N LYS A 178 18.94 -24.08 -5.47
CA LYS A 178 19.73 -24.00 -6.71
C LYS A 178 18.91 -23.52 -7.91
N GLU A 179 17.60 -23.66 -7.88
CA GLU A 179 16.68 -23.05 -8.86
C GLU A 179 16.31 -21.60 -8.47
N GLY A 180 16.85 -21.07 -7.37
CA GLY A 180 16.50 -19.75 -6.84
C GLY A 180 15.15 -19.72 -6.11
N VAL A 181 14.69 -20.88 -5.61
CA VAL A 181 13.40 -21.01 -4.92
C VAL A 181 13.63 -21.31 -3.43
N LEU A 182 13.05 -20.48 -2.58
CA LEU A 182 13.05 -20.64 -1.12
C LEU A 182 11.71 -21.20 -0.64
N VAL A 183 11.75 -22.23 0.20
CA VAL A 183 10.55 -22.77 0.85
C VAL A 183 10.32 -22.03 2.17
N LEU A 184 9.28 -21.22 2.24
CA LEU A 184 8.94 -20.44 3.43
C LEU A 184 8.19 -21.27 4.47
N GLY A 185 7.35 -22.20 4.02
CA GLY A 185 6.58 -23.05 4.90
C GLY A 185 5.78 -24.11 4.17
N ILE A 186 5.25 -25.06 4.94
CA ILE A 186 4.44 -26.18 4.44
C ILE A 186 3.20 -26.28 5.32
N TYR A 187 2.02 -26.25 4.71
CA TYR A 187 0.81 -26.72 5.37
C TYR A 187 0.62 -28.20 5.09
N ARG A 188 0.48 -28.98 6.16
CA ARG A 188 0.23 -30.43 6.10
C ARG A 188 -1.02 -30.78 6.87
N ASN A 189 -1.82 -31.68 6.33
CA ASN A 189 -2.94 -32.26 7.06
C ASN A 189 -2.47 -33.51 7.82
N VAL A 190 -2.52 -33.46 9.15
CA VAL A 190 -2.17 -34.57 10.05
C VAL A 190 -3.40 -34.83 10.93
N GLU A 191 -3.94 -36.05 10.87
CA GLU A 191 -5.11 -36.46 11.69
C GLU A 191 -6.32 -35.50 11.57
N GLY A 192 -6.56 -34.97 10.37
CA GLY A 192 -7.67 -34.05 10.09
C GLY A 192 -7.39 -32.59 10.50
N LYS A 193 -6.23 -32.28 11.07
CA LYS A 193 -5.80 -30.92 11.43
C LYS A 193 -4.75 -30.39 10.46
N LYS A 194 -4.93 -29.14 10.01
CA LYS A 194 -3.96 -28.43 9.16
C LYS A 194 -2.86 -27.84 10.04
N VAL A 195 -1.68 -28.46 10.02
CA VAL A 195 -0.47 -28.04 10.75
C VAL A 195 0.41 -27.19 9.84
N TYR A 196 1.00 -26.12 10.37
CA TYR A 196 1.94 -25.27 9.66
C TYR A 196 3.38 -25.56 10.11
N LEU A 197 4.24 -25.90 9.14
CA LEU A 197 5.68 -26.10 9.31
C LEU A 197 6.39 -24.87 8.76
N GLY A 198 6.87 -23.98 9.63
CA GLY A 198 7.63 -22.79 9.23
C GLY A 198 9.12 -23.09 9.04
N ALA A 199 9.75 -22.45 8.04
CA ALA A 199 11.18 -22.61 7.73
C ALA A 199 11.65 -24.08 7.72
N PRO A 200 11.05 -24.93 6.86
CA PRO A 200 11.37 -26.36 6.82
C PRO A 200 12.84 -26.58 6.44
N HIS A 201 13.47 -27.56 7.08
CA HIS A 201 14.90 -27.87 6.90
C HIS A 201 15.08 -28.95 5.81
N GLY A 202 16.31 -29.17 5.35
CA GLY A 202 16.63 -30.08 4.24
C GLY A 202 16.04 -31.50 4.37
N ASP A 203 15.92 -32.02 5.59
CA ASP A 203 15.41 -33.38 5.84
C ASP A 203 13.87 -33.45 5.85
N THR A 204 13.19 -32.32 5.68
CA THR A 204 11.73 -32.27 5.58
C THR A 204 11.28 -32.94 4.28
N LYS A 205 10.59 -34.07 4.41
CA LYS A 205 9.99 -34.77 3.27
C LYS A 205 8.68 -34.10 2.86
N ILE A 206 8.51 -33.83 1.57
CA ILE A 206 7.27 -33.33 0.98
C ILE A 206 6.35 -34.51 0.65
N LEU A 207 5.08 -34.43 1.07
CA LEU A 207 4.09 -35.47 0.87
C LEU A 207 2.97 -35.02 -0.08
N PRO A 208 2.36 -35.93 -0.85
CA PRO A 208 1.15 -35.63 -1.60
C PRO A 208 0.04 -35.06 -0.70
N GLY A 209 -0.55 -33.94 -1.09
CA GLY A 209 -1.56 -33.23 -0.33
C GLY A 209 -1.04 -32.03 0.46
N ASP A 210 0.28 -31.92 0.64
CA ASP A 210 0.90 -30.72 1.22
C ASP A 210 0.62 -29.47 0.38
N GLU A 211 0.58 -28.31 1.02
CA GLU A 211 0.58 -27.01 0.37
C GLU A 211 1.86 -26.26 0.74
N LEU A 212 2.76 -26.09 -0.23
CA LEU A 212 4.02 -25.41 -0.08
C LEU A 212 3.85 -23.90 -0.29
N ILE A 213 4.42 -23.10 0.59
CA ILE A 213 4.58 -21.65 0.41
C ILE A 213 6.01 -21.43 -0.11
N LEU A 214 6.12 -20.97 -1.36
CA LEU A 214 7.39 -20.82 -2.06
C LEU A 214 7.61 -19.35 -2.42
N TYR A 215 8.86 -18.90 -2.28
CA TYR A 215 9.34 -17.60 -2.74
C TYR A 215 10.41 -17.78 -3.81
N GLY A 216 10.34 -17.02 -4.90
CA GLY A 216 11.31 -17.09 -5.97
C GLY A 216 10.83 -16.43 -7.26
N PRO A 217 11.58 -16.56 -8.35
CA PRO A 217 11.24 -16.01 -9.66
C PRO A 217 9.93 -16.58 -10.19
N GLU A 218 9.01 -15.71 -10.64
CA GLU A 218 7.64 -16.10 -10.99
C GLU A 218 7.59 -17.22 -12.05
N GLN A 219 8.43 -17.12 -13.08
CA GLN A 219 8.50 -18.11 -14.16
C GLN A 219 8.90 -19.51 -13.65
N VAL A 220 9.85 -19.57 -12.71
CA VAL A 220 10.33 -20.82 -12.10
C VAL A 220 9.24 -21.42 -11.20
N LEU A 221 8.55 -20.58 -10.44
CA LEU A 221 7.43 -21.01 -9.61
C LEU A 221 6.27 -21.59 -10.45
N MET A 222 5.97 -20.96 -11.59
CA MET A 222 4.98 -21.46 -12.54
C MET A 222 5.38 -22.81 -13.15
N SER A 223 6.64 -22.97 -13.58
CA SER A 223 7.11 -24.25 -14.12
C SER A 223 7.07 -25.35 -13.06
N LEU A 224 7.53 -25.06 -11.84
CA LEU A 224 7.54 -25.99 -10.72
C LEU A 224 6.12 -26.48 -10.37
N SER A 225 5.11 -25.62 -10.47
CA SER A 225 3.71 -25.98 -10.23
C SER A 225 3.15 -27.02 -11.21
N LYS A 226 3.69 -27.04 -12.43
CA LYS A 226 3.26 -27.92 -13.53
C LYS A 226 4.19 -29.14 -13.69
N ARG A 227 5.37 -29.12 -13.09
CA ARG A 227 6.42 -30.15 -13.24
C ARG A 227 5.92 -31.51 -12.75
N LEU A 228 6.04 -32.51 -13.63
CA LEU A 228 5.62 -33.88 -13.38
C LEU A 228 6.81 -34.79 -13.05
N LYS A 229 6.56 -35.87 -12.31
CA LYS A 229 7.57 -36.91 -12.06
C LYS A 229 8.07 -37.52 -13.38
N GLY A 230 9.33 -37.96 -13.40
CA GLY A 230 9.97 -38.67 -14.52
C GLY A 230 11.08 -37.87 -15.18
N ALA A 231 11.69 -38.45 -16.23
CA ALA A 231 12.87 -37.89 -16.91
C ALA A 231 12.64 -36.47 -17.46
N LYS A 232 11.41 -36.14 -17.87
CA LYS A 232 11.07 -34.78 -18.32
C LYS A 232 11.20 -33.76 -17.19
N GLY A 233 10.66 -34.05 -16.02
CA GLY A 233 10.76 -33.17 -14.85
C GLY A 233 12.20 -33.00 -14.37
N GLU A 234 13.03 -34.03 -14.51
CA GLU A 234 14.45 -33.94 -14.20
C GLU A 234 15.22 -33.00 -15.15
N ARG A 235 14.92 -33.07 -16.45
CA ARG A 235 15.47 -32.11 -17.42
C ARG A 235 15.04 -30.68 -17.10
N GLU A 236 13.76 -30.47 -16.80
CA GLU A 236 13.23 -29.16 -16.40
C GLU A 236 13.87 -28.64 -15.10
N HIS A 237 14.32 -29.52 -14.20
CA HIS A 237 15.08 -29.15 -13.00
C HIS A 237 16.49 -28.69 -13.34
N ILE A 238 17.22 -29.45 -14.18
CA ILE A 238 18.57 -29.10 -14.64
C ILE A 238 18.58 -27.77 -15.39
N GLU A 239 17.65 -27.58 -16.33
CA GLU A 239 17.50 -26.34 -17.08
C GLU A 239 17.22 -25.13 -16.17
N ALA A 240 16.36 -25.31 -15.15
CA ALA A 240 16.07 -24.25 -14.19
C ALA A 240 17.28 -23.88 -13.33
N MET A 241 18.12 -24.84 -12.93
CA MET A 241 19.36 -24.57 -12.20
C MET A 241 20.37 -23.76 -13.03
N GLU A 242 20.55 -24.09 -14.30
CA GLU A 242 21.44 -23.33 -15.19
C GLU A 242 20.95 -21.89 -15.40
N MET A 243 19.65 -21.71 -15.62
CA MET A 243 19.06 -20.36 -15.71
C MET A 243 19.21 -19.57 -14.40
N ALA A 244 19.01 -20.22 -13.26
CA ALA A 244 19.16 -19.59 -11.94
C ALA A 244 20.61 -19.16 -11.69
N LYS A 245 21.59 -19.98 -12.07
CA LYS A 245 23.01 -19.64 -11.99
C LYS A 245 23.36 -18.42 -12.85
N ALA A 246 22.88 -18.38 -14.10
CA ALA A 246 23.08 -17.23 -14.99
C ALA A 246 22.44 -15.95 -14.42
N ARG A 247 21.21 -16.03 -13.90
CA ARG A 247 20.52 -14.91 -13.25
C ARG A 247 21.31 -14.40 -12.03
N ARG A 248 21.74 -15.31 -11.16
CA ARG A 248 22.51 -14.96 -9.96
C ARG A 248 23.81 -14.24 -10.30
N MET A 249 24.55 -14.72 -11.30
CA MET A 249 25.77 -14.03 -11.78
C MET A 249 25.48 -12.63 -12.30
N GLN A 250 24.34 -12.42 -12.97
CA GLN A 250 23.93 -11.08 -13.41
C GLN A 250 23.57 -10.18 -12.23
N GLU A 251 22.75 -10.68 -11.29
CA GLU A 251 22.34 -9.95 -10.09
C GLU A 251 23.55 -9.56 -9.22
N GLU A 252 24.53 -10.46 -9.03
CA GLU A 252 25.77 -10.20 -8.29
C GLU A 252 26.63 -9.12 -8.98
N ARG A 253 26.74 -9.15 -10.32
CA ARG A 253 27.42 -8.10 -11.10
C ARG A 253 26.73 -6.74 -10.96
N GLU A 254 25.41 -6.68 -11.06
CA GLU A 254 24.64 -5.44 -10.89
C GLU A 254 24.74 -4.90 -9.46
N ALA A 255 24.83 -5.79 -8.47
CA ALA A 255 24.98 -5.42 -7.06
C ALA A 255 26.42 -5.03 -6.67
N GLY A 256 27.40 -5.19 -7.57
CA GLY A 256 28.82 -4.95 -7.27
C GLY A 256 29.42 -5.95 -6.29
N ILE A 257 28.81 -7.12 -6.13
CA ILE A 257 29.32 -8.21 -5.30
C ILE A 257 30.30 -8.99 -6.18
N GLY A 258 31.60 -8.84 -5.91
CA GLY A 258 32.66 -9.48 -6.68
C GLY A 258 32.55 -11.01 -6.66
N VAL A 259 32.68 -11.62 -7.84
CA VAL A 259 32.82 -13.08 -8.06
C VAL A 259 34.21 -13.54 -7.64
#